data_AF-A0A924XTC4-F1
#
_entry.id   AF-A0A924XTC4-F1
#
_cell.length_a   1.000
_cell.length_b   1.000
_cell.length_c   1.000
_cell.angle_alpha   90.00
_cell.angle_beta   90.00
_cell.angle_gamma   90.00
#
_symmetry.space_group_name_H-M   'P 1'
#
loop_
_entity.id
_entity.type
_entity.pdbx_description
1 polymer ?
#
loop_
_entity_poly.entity_id
_entity_poly.type
_entity_poly.pdbx_seq_one_letter_code
_entity_poly.pdbx_strand_id
1 'polypeptide(L)' 'GAFLQLYRETARYLDRTAPWVERVGMEFIKARVVDDAESRAALHARFLYSQTFAQDDPWAARTPSAGAVVDKYRTLVAAE' A
#
# COMPACT_ATOMS: atom_id res chain seq x y z
N GLY A 1 4.90 2.49 -8.03
CA GLY A 1 5.33 3.45 -6.98
C GLY A 1 4.78 4.85 -7.19
N ALA A 2 5.08 5.52 -8.31
CA ALA A 2 4.73 6.94 -8.51
C ALA A 2 3.24 7.28 -8.30
N PHE A 3 2.33 6.52 -8.89
CA PHE A 3 0.88 6.67 -8.68
C PHE A 3 0.49 6.56 -7.20
N LEU A 4 1.01 5.55 -6.50
CA LEU A 4 0.74 5.34 -5.08
C LEU A 4 1.27 6.48 -4.22
N GLN A 5 2.45 7.03 -4.55
CA GLN A 5 2.99 8.18 -3.84
C GLN A 5 2.15 9.44 -4.07
N LEU A 6 1.75 9.69 -5.31
CA LEU A 6 0.88 10.83 -5.64
C LEU A 6 -0.45 10.73 -4.89
N TYR A 7 -1.03 9.53 -4.82
CA TYR A 7 -2.22 9.26 -4.00
C TYR A 7 -1.96 9.56 -2.53
N ARG A 8 -0.90 9.01 -1.92
CA ARG A 8 -0.55 9.24 -0.50
C ARG A 8 -0.34 10.71 -0.15
N GLU A 9 0.17 11.50 -1.08
CA GLU A 9 0.45 12.94 -0.88
C GLU A 9 -0.77 13.84 -1.12
N THR A 10 -1.84 13.36 -1.78
CA THR A 10 -2.98 14.19 -2.21
C THR A 10 -4.35 13.67 -1.79
N ALA A 11 -4.39 12.45 -1.23
CA ALA A 11 -5.56 11.88 -0.59
C ALA A 11 -5.88 12.62 0.71
N ARG A 12 -7.16 12.63 1.07
CA ARG A 12 -7.62 13.11 2.37
C ARG A 12 -7.68 11.94 3.36
N TYR A 13 -7.82 12.24 4.65
CA TYR A 13 -8.10 11.21 5.64
C TYR A 13 -9.38 10.45 5.27
N LEU A 14 -9.34 9.12 5.34
CA LEU A 14 -10.40 8.18 4.93
C LEU A 14 -10.81 8.23 3.45
N ASP A 15 -10.00 8.86 2.60
CA ASP A 15 -10.22 8.81 1.16
C ASP A 15 -9.93 7.40 0.64
N ARG A 16 -10.76 6.91 -0.27
CA ARG A 16 -10.50 5.67 -1.01
C ARG A 16 -9.99 6.06 -2.39
N THR A 17 -9.16 5.22 -2.99
CA THR A 17 -8.53 5.54 -4.28
C THR A 17 -9.55 5.84 -5.38
N ALA A 18 -10.68 5.15 -5.44
CA ALA A 18 -11.71 5.41 -6.45
C ALA A 18 -12.35 6.83 -6.31
N PRO A 19 -12.93 7.21 -5.15
CA PRO A 19 -13.38 8.59 -4.91
C PRO A 19 -12.28 9.65 -5.10
N TRP A 20 -11.04 9.33 -4.74
CA TRP A 20 -9.91 10.21 -4.98
C TRP A 20 -9.70 10.48 -6.48
N VAL A 21 -9.70 9.43 -7.32
CA VAL A 21 -9.57 9.57 -8.79
C VAL A 21 -10.70 10.43 -9.34
N GLU A 22 -11.94 10.20 -8.90
CA GLU A 22 -13.10 11.01 -9.32
C GLU A 22 -12.93 12.49 -8.93
N ARG A 23 -12.38 12.76 -7.75
CA ARG A 23 -12.18 14.11 -7.22
C ARG A 23 -11.06 14.87 -7.91
N VAL A 24 -9.90 14.24 -8.13
CA VAL A 24 -8.73 14.92 -8.73
C VAL A 24 -8.76 14.90 -10.26
N GLY A 25 -9.48 13.93 -10.84
CA GLY A 25 -9.60 13.74 -12.28
C GLY A 25 -8.43 12.97 -12.89
N MET A 26 -8.73 12.23 -13.97
CA MET A 26 -7.73 11.41 -14.69
C MET A 26 -6.64 12.28 -15.35
N GLU A 27 -7.00 13.47 -15.83
CA GLU A 27 -6.06 14.39 -16.47
C GLU A 27 -4.96 14.86 -15.50
N PHE A 28 -5.31 15.15 -14.25
CA PHE A 28 -4.32 15.50 -13.22
C PHE A 28 -3.32 14.35 -12.98
N ILE A 29 -3.83 13.12 -12.91
CA ILE A 29 -3.00 11.93 -12.66
C ILE A 29 -2.07 11.70 -13.86
N LYS A 30 -2.58 11.77 -15.09
CA LYS A 30 -1.79 11.59 -16.31
C LYS A 30 -0.71 12.66 -16.44
N ALA A 31 -1.04 13.93 -16.21
CA ALA A 31 -0.07 15.02 -16.27
C ALA A 31 1.11 14.80 -15.33
N ARG A 32 0.89 14.23 -14.14
CA ARG A 32 1.93 14.03 -13.11
C ARG A 32 2.66 12.70 -13.21
N VAL A 33 2.03 11.66 -13.77
CA VAL A 33 2.57 10.29 -13.73
C VAL A 33 2.94 9.78 -15.12
N VAL A 34 2.28 10.25 -16.18
CA VAL A 34 2.49 9.76 -17.55
C VAL A 34 3.26 10.79 -18.36
N ASP A 35 2.75 12.01 -18.44
CA ASP A 35 3.23 13.03 -19.37
C ASP A 35 4.50 13.73 -18.87
N ASP A 36 4.72 13.71 -17.55
CA ASP A 36 5.92 14.24 -16.91
C ASP A 36 6.79 13.10 -16.35
N ALA A 37 7.88 12.81 -17.08
CA ALA A 37 8.83 11.77 -16.71
C ALA A 37 9.65 12.12 -15.45
N GLU A 38 9.96 13.40 -15.23
CA GLU A 38 10.72 13.86 -14.07
C GLU A 38 9.87 13.74 -12.80
N SER A 39 8.62 14.23 -12.86
CA SER A 39 7.63 14.05 -11.78
C SER A 39 7.44 12.56 -11.45
N ARG A 40 7.25 11.70 -12.48
CA ARG A 40 7.12 10.25 -12.28
C ARG A 40 8.33 9.68 -11.54
N ALA A 41 9.55 10.03 -11.95
CA ALA A 41 10.77 9.54 -11.33
C ALA A 41 10.90 10.01 -9.87
N ALA A 42 10.64 11.29 -9.60
CA ALA A 42 10.70 11.86 -8.25
C ALA A 42 9.67 11.22 -7.31
N LEU A 43 8.42 11.03 -7.78
CA LEU A 43 7.37 10.33 -7.03
C LEU A 43 7.77 8.87 -6.74
N HIS A 44 8.34 8.18 -7.72
CA HIS A 44 8.79 6.80 -7.55
C HIS A 44 9.93 6.69 -6.52
N ALA A 45 10.90 7.60 -6.57
CA ALA A 45 12.02 7.62 -5.62
C ALA A 45 11.53 7.83 -4.18
N ARG A 46 10.60 8.78 -3.95
CA ARG A 46 9.99 8.98 -2.63
C ARG A 46 9.20 7.76 -2.15
N PHE A 47 8.50 7.07 -3.05
CA PHE A 47 7.83 5.81 -2.72
C PHE A 47 8.84 4.78 -2.22
N LEU A 48 9.92 4.53 -2.97
CA LEU A 48 10.94 3.56 -2.59
C LEU A 48 11.60 3.91 -1.24
N TYR A 49 11.92 5.18 -1.02
CA TYR A 49 12.43 5.64 0.27
C TYR A 49 11.45 5.31 1.41
N SER A 50 10.15 5.60 1.23
CA SER A 50 9.13 5.28 2.25
C SER A 50 9.03 3.79 2.54
N GLN A 51 9.26 2.93 1.54
CA GLN A 51 9.20 1.48 1.72
C GLN A 51 10.33 0.96 2.62
N THR A 52 11.48 1.63 2.67
CA THR A 52 12.62 1.22 3.53
C THR A 52 12.28 1.15 5.02
N PHE A 53 11.26 1.90 5.45
CA PHE A 53 10.78 1.93 6.84
C PHE A 53 9.58 1.01 7.10
N ALA A 54 9.05 0.34 6.07
CA ALA A 54 7.78 -0.39 6.12
C ALA A 54 7.90 -1.82 5.56
N GLN A 55 9.07 -2.45 5.66
CA GLN A 55 9.32 -3.83 5.21
C GLN A 55 9.17 -4.88 6.33
N ASP A 56 8.75 -4.50 7.53
CA ASP A 56 8.53 -5.44 8.62
C ASP A 56 7.29 -6.29 8.33
N ASP A 57 7.49 -7.54 7.90
CA ASP A 57 6.42 -8.51 7.68
C ASP A 57 6.09 -9.28 8.99
N PRO A 58 4.96 -9.01 9.66
CA PRO A 58 4.59 -9.71 10.89
C PRO A 58 4.21 -11.19 10.66
N TRP A 59 4.00 -11.60 9.42
CA TRP A 59 3.66 -12.98 9.05
C TRP A 59 4.88 -13.82 8.68
N ALA A 60 6.01 -13.21 8.34
CA ALA A 60 7.25 -13.92 8.02
C ALA A 60 7.63 -14.92 9.12
N ALA A 61 7.57 -14.48 10.38
CA ALA A 61 7.83 -15.30 11.57
C ALA A 61 6.78 -16.40 11.83
N ARG A 62 5.66 -16.40 11.09
CA ARG A 62 4.56 -17.37 11.22
C ARG A 62 4.50 -18.36 10.06
N THR A 63 5.44 -18.26 9.11
CA THR A 63 5.54 -19.23 8.02
C THR A 63 6.09 -20.57 8.54
N PRO A 64 5.66 -21.72 7.97
CA PRO A 64 6.18 -23.02 8.38
C PRO A 64 7.71 -23.13 8.26
N SER A 65 8.30 -22.46 7.25
CA SER A 65 9.75 -22.39 7.04
C SER A 65 10.49 -21.62 8.13
N ALA A 66 9.80 -20.77 8.91
CA ALA A 66 10.34 -20.05 10.06
C ALA A 66 10.19 -20.82 11.39
N GLY A 67 9.75 -22.09 11.36
CA GLY A 67 9.61 -22.93 12.55
C GLY A 67 8.39 -22.62 13.42
N ALA A 68 7.38 -21.92 12.89
CA ALA A 68 6.20 -21.53 13.64
C ALA A 68 5.22 -22.69 13.86
N VAL A 69 4.75 -22.87 15.10
CA VAL A 69 3.66 -23.80 15.44
C VAL A 69 2.33 -23.18 15.03
N VAL A 70 1.67 -23.81 14.06
CA VAL A 70 0.42 -23.36 13.43
C VAL A 70 -0.78 -23.82 14.25
N ASP A 71 -0.96 -23.33 15.47
CA ASP A 71 -2.18 -23.61 16.25
C ASP A 71 -2.64 -22.38 17.06
N LYS A 72 -3.05 -21.32 16.32
CA LYS A 72 -3.54 -20.07 16.94
C LYS A 72 -5.05 -20.03 17.08
N TYR A 73 -5.77 -20.94 16.44
CA TYR A 73 -7.23 -20.94 16.39
C TYR A 73 -7.74 -22.34 16.75
N ARG A 74 -8.13 -22.51 18.02
CA ARG A 74 -8.91 -23.68 18.44
C ARG A 74 -10.35 -23.48 17.96
N THR A 75 -10.84 -24.41 17.15
CA THR A 75 -12.28 -24.49 16.83
C THR A 75 -13.06 -24.69 18.13
N LEU A 76 -13.96 -23.77 18.44
CA LEU A 76 -14.90 -23.97 19.54
C LEU A 76 -15.93 -25.00 19.09
N VAL A 77 -15.96 -26.15 19.75
CA VAL A 77 -17.01 -27.15 19.53
C VAL A 77 -18.28 -26.62 20.22
N ALA A 78 -19.44 -26.73 19.57
CA ALA A 78 -20.70 -26.27 20.11
C ALA A 78 -20.97 -26.96 21.47
N ALA A 79 -21.34 -26.16 22.49
CA ALA A 79 -21.75 -26.70 23.78
C ALA A 79 -23.07 -27.45 23.61
N GLU A 80 -23.13 -28.67 24.13
CA GLU A 80 -24.33 -29.51 24.25
C GLU A 80 -25.38 -28.87 25.18
#